data_AF-A0A1Z5JWI2-F1
#
_entry.id   AF-A0A1Z5JWI2-F1
#
_cell.length_a   1.000
_cell.length_b   1.000
_cell.length_c   1.000
_cell.angle_alpha   90.00
_cell.angle_beta   90.00
_cell.angle_gamma   90.00
#
_symmetry.space_group_name_H-M   'P 1'
#
loop_
_entity.id
_entity.type
_entity.pdbx_description
1 polymer ?
#
loop_
_entity_poly.entity_id
_entity_poly.type
_entity_poly.pdbx_seq_one_letter_code
_entity_poly.pdbx_strand_id
1 'polypeptide(L)'
;MSTPLRLAVQAGACMRNGGDGFRVCALQPKDCPMDAIFMSARRVDGGLAHGGACTTRRGTEEVTKIGRCADGGCTSDASACQDPSQFVAVDDRCTILADGTRNGAATLFGKCEADASCYWSRVDCASSWIPAYAENNMECTCDQVRVGACFDNGFYYCAVAAEACDEEAEWIDAVTLQTQADAPSCFLCRGEDGTPFGNVNASSPAPTLAPIAVSQPSPIVTTPRIEAKEKGSNEQALILGATLGNLFVLILLSGAALYLRRGSQQKSIIAGKAASDDLPSESVTVTQIHVDYHEDEYVSDMDVA
;
A
#
# COMPACT_ATOMS: atom_id res chain seq x y z
N MET A 1 5.43 -2.67 30.79
CA MET A 1 5.55 -3.10 29.38
C MET A 1 5.39 -1.85 28.53
N SER A 2 6.34 -1.55 27.65
CA SER A 2 6.20 -0.42 26.72
C SER A 2 5.06 -0.74 25.75
N THR A 3 4.19 0.22 25.47
CA THR A 3 3.19 0.06 24.41
C THR A 3 3.93 -0.13 23.08
N PRO A 4 3.60 -1.16 22.27
CA PRO A 4 4.26 -1.38 20.99
C PRO A 4 4.05 -0.17 20.07
N LEU A 5 5.04 0.13 19.25
CA LEU A 5 4.96 1.17 18.23
C LEU A 5 3.79 0.86 17.29
N ARG A 6 2.89 1.83 17.08
CA ARG A 6 1.79 1.69 16.11
C ARG A 6 2.18 2.36 14.80
N LEU A 7 2.11 1.60 13.72
CA LEU A 7 2.41 2.04 12.36
C LEU A 7 1.15 1.94 11.50
N ALA A 8 1.07 2.77 10.47
CA ALA A 8 0.02 2.70 9.47
C ALA A 8 0.58 2.33 8.11
N VAL A 9 -0.26 1.69 7.29
CA VAL A 9 0.07 1.40 5.90
C VAL A 9 0.30 2.71 5.15
N GLN A 10 1.27 2.68 4.26
CA GLN A 10 1.44 3.69 3.23
C GLN A 10 1.16 3.04 1.89
N ALA A 11 0.40 3.72 1.03
CA ALA A 11 0.14 3.21 -0.31
C ALA A 11 1.39 3.32 -1.18
N GLY A 12 1.58 2.28 -2.00
CA GLY A 12 2.48 2.32 -3.14
C GLY A 12 1.86 3.09 -4.32
N ALA A 13 2.52 3.00 -5.47
CA ALA A 13 2.04 3.61 -6.69
C ALA A 13 2.09 2.62 -7.86
N CYS A 14 1.05 2.65 -8.70
CA CYS A 14 1.06 2.00 -10.00
C CYS A 14 1.67 2.95 -11.04
N MET A 15 2.73 2.51 -11.69
CA MET A 15 3.48 3.26 -12.70
C MET A 15 3.28 2.64 -14.08
N ARG A 16 3.23 3.44 -15.14
CA ARG A 16 3.17 2.91 -16.52
C ARG A 16 4.35 1.99 -16.82
N ASN A 17 4.07 0.91 -17.56
CA ASN A 17 5.12 0.13 -18.22
C ASN A 17 6.03 1.05 -19.06
N GLY A 18 7.32 1.13 -18.72
CA GLY A 18 8.28 2.04 -19.35
C GLY A 18 8.75 3.21 -18.49
N GLY A 19 8.30 3.31 -17.24
CA GLY A 19 8.94 4.15 -16.20
C GLY A 19 8.35 5.55 -16.01
N ASP A 20 7.81 6.16 -17.06
CA ASP A 20 7.41 7.57 -17.02
C ASP A 20 5.89 7.73 -17.01
N GLY A 21 5.28 7.55 -15.84
CA GLY A 21 3.89 7.97 -15.63
C GLY A 21 3.23 7.32 -14.43
N PHE A 22 3.01 8.11 -13.39
CA PHE A 22 2.10 7.77 -12.31
C PHE A 22 0.68 7.50 -12.86
N ARG A 23 0.03 6.45 -12.36
CA ARG A 23 -1.35 6.11 -12.69
C ARG A 23 -2.28 6.36 -11.50
N VAL A 24 -2.07 5.60 -10.43
CA VAL A 24 -2.96 5.53 -9.27
C VAL A 24 -2.18 5.05 -8.04
N CYS A 25 -2.64 5.41 -6.85
CA CYS A 25 -2.16 4.83 -5.60
C CYS A 25 -2.80 3.45 -5.41
N ALA A 26 -2.03 2.51 -4.87
CA ALA A 26 -2.46 1.14 -4.64
C ALA A 26 -1.83 0.60 -3.36
N LEU A 27 -2.49 -0.36 -2.69
CA LEU A 27 -1.93 -0.99 -1.50
C LEU A 27 -1.15 -2.27 -1.84
N GLN A 28 -1.41 -2.85 -3.01
CA GLN A 28 -0.84 -4.12 -3.48
C GLN A 28 -0.93 -4.22 -5.01
N PRO A 29 -0.16 -5.11 -5.65
CA PRO A 29 -0.12 -5.20 -7.11
C PRO A 29 -1.45 -5.47 -7.80
N LYS A 30 -2.34 -6.26 -7.19
CA LYS A 30 -3.64 -6.60 -7.79
C LYS A 30 -4.59 -5.40 -7.92
N ASP A 31 -4.32 -4.30 -7.22
CA ASP A 31 -5.12 -3.07 -7.32
C ASP A 31 -4.67 -2.20 -8.52
N CYS A 32 -3.56 -2.56 -9.19
CA CYS A 32 -3.07 -1.81 -10.34
C CYS A 32 -3.81 -2.14 -11.64
N PRO A 33 -3.94 -1.17 -12.56
CA PRO A 33 -4.31 -1.46 -13.94
C PRO A 33 -3.36 -2.49 -14.57
N MET A 34 -3.88 -3.34 -15.47
CA MET A 34 -3.09 -4.41 -16.11
C MET A 34 -1.85 -3.93 -16.89
N ASP A 35 -1.81 -2.66 -17.28
CA ASP A 35 -0.70 -2.04 -18.01
C ASP A 35 0.25 -1.22 -17.12
N ALA A 36 0.14 -1.40 -15.80
CA ALA A 36 0.94 -0.71 -14.80
C ALA A 36 1.76 -1.69 -13.93
N ILE A 37 2.90 -1.21 -13.44
CA ILE A 37 3.80 -1.90 -12.51
C ILE A 37 3.59 -1.28 -11.13
N PHE A 38 3.32 -2.13 -10.15
CA PHE A 38 3.26 -1.70 -8.75
C PHE A 38 4.65 -1.40 -8.20
N MET A 39 4.78 -0.29 -7.51
CA MET A 39 5.94 0.05 -6.68
C MET A 39 5.47 0.21 -5.24
N SER A 40 6.13 -0.50 -4.31
CA SER A 40 5.88 -0.42 -2.87
C SER A 40 6.05 1.02 -2.37
N ALA A 41 5.38 1.37 -1.27
CA ALA A 41 5.48 2.71 -0.67
C ALA A 41 6.94 3.13 -0.43
N ARG A 42 7.78 2.19 0.03
CA ARG A 42 9.21 2.44 0.27
C ARG A 42 9.98 2.78 -1.01
N ARG A 43 9.73 2.07 -2.12
CA ARG A 43 10.33 2.41 -3.43
C ARG A 43 9.90 3.78 -3.92
N VAL A 44 8.68 4.22 -3.59
CA VAL A 44 8.13 5.48 -4.08
C VAL A 44 8.53 6.70 -3.22
N ASP A 45 8.77 6.51 -1.93
CA ASP A 45 9.15 7.56 -0.98
C ASP A 45 10.48 8.25 -1.34
N GLY A 46 11.33 7.59 -2.15
CA GLY A 46 12.64 8.08 -2.61
C GLY A 46 12.64 9.15 -3.71
N GLY A 47 11.52 9.81 -4.01
CA GLY A 47 11.50 10.98 -4.91
C GLY A 47 11.05 10.74 -6.35
N LEU A 48 10.21 9.71 -6.59
CA LEU A 48 9.47 9.62 -7.85
C LEU A 48 8.44 10.76 -7.90
N ALA A 49 8.63 11.70 -8.82
CA ALA A 49 8.01 13.03 -8.87
C ALA A 49 6.46 13.11 -8.75
N HIS A 50 5.75 11.98 -8.77
CA HIS A 50 4.29 11.94 -8.62
C HIS A 50 3.77 10.82 -7.70
N GLY A 51 4.50 9.71 -7.55
CA GLY A 51 4.04 8.60 -6.72
C GLY A 51 4.16 8.89 -5.21
N GLY A 52 5.04 9.81 -4.79
CA GLY A 52 5.22 10.14 -3.37
C GLY A 52 3.97 10.71 -2.70
N ALA A 53 2.99 11.20 -3.48
CA ALA A 53 1.69 11.58 -2.93
C ALA A 53 0.95 10.39 -2.30
N CYS A 54 1.17 9.17 -2.78
CA CYS A 54 0.54 7.94 -2.26
C CYS A 54 1.01 7.56 -0.87
N THR A 55 2.27 7.86 -0.53
CA THR A 55 2.84 7.55 0.79
C THR A 55 2.35 8.50 1.88
N THR A 56 1.74 9.62 1.49
CA THR A 56 1.05 10.50 2.43
C THR A 56 -0.21 9.82 2.95
N ARG A 57 -0.59 10.15 4.19
CA ARG A 57 -1.83 9.70 4.79
C ARG A 57 -3.04 9.97 3.88
N ARG A 58 -3.12 11.18 3.33
CA ARG A 58 -4.21 11.56 2.41
C ARG A 58 -4.21 10.71 1.14
N GLY A 59 -3.04 10.47 0.55
CA GLY A 59 -2.92 9.60 -0.63
C GLY A 59 -3.35 8.17 -0.36
N THR A 60 -2.95 7.63 0.79
CA THR A 60 -3.36 6.30 1.23
C THR A 60 -4.87 6.27 1.49
N GLU A 61 -5.37 7.11 2.39
CA GLU A 61 -6.72 7.00 2.94
C GLU A 61 -7.83 7.55 2.02
N GLU A 62 -7.59 8.67 1.31
CA GLU A 62 -8.60 9.36 0.50
C GLU A 62 -8.46 9.11 -1.02
N VAL A 63 -7.26 8.79 -1.50
CA VAL A 63 -7.00 8.69 -2.95
C VAL A 63 -6.99 7.24 -3.41
N THR A 64 -6.46 6.32 -2.60
CA THR A 64 -6.36 4.91 -2.96
C THR A 64 -7.73 4.29 -3.12
N LYS A 65 -7.95 3.67 -4.28
CA LYS A 65 -9.21 3.02 -4.63
C LYS A 65 -9.19 1.58 -4.16
N ILE A 66 -10.34 1.13 -3.68
CA ILE A 66 -10.54 -0.25 -3.21
C ILE A 66 -11.79 -0.83 -3.86
N GLY A 67 -12.10 -2.08 -3.52
CA GLY A 67 -13.22 -2.78 -4.10
C GLY A 67 -14.58 -2.42 -3.51
N ARG A 68 -15.60 -3.05 -4.08
CA ARG A 68 -17.00 -2.89 -3.73
C ARG A 68 -17.74 -4.22 -3.85
N CYS A 69 -18.65 -4.48 -2.90
CA CYS A 69 -19.66 -5.52 -3.01
C CYS A 69 -20.87 -5.01 -3.80
N ALA A 70 -21.48 -5.85 -4.65
CA ALA A 70 -22.62 -5.42 -5.47
C ALA A 70 -23.86 -5.02 -4.66
N ASP A 71 -24.03 -5.56 -3.45
CA ASP A 71 -25.05 -5.17 -2.46
C ASP A 71 -24.78 -3.79 -1.81
N GLY A 72 -23.69 -3.14 -2.21
CA GLY A 72 -23.60 -1.68 -2.24
C GLY A 72 -22.55 -1.06 -1.34
N GLY A 73 -21.66 -1.84 -0.72
CA GLY A 73 -20.66 -1.33 0.21
C GLY A 73 -19.21 -1.44 -0.26
N CYS A 74 -18.39 -0.43 0.03
CA CYS A 74 -16.93 -0.48 -0.20
C CYS A 74 -16.22 -1.40 0.79
N THR A 75 -15.34 -2.25 0.29
CA THR A 75 -14.53 -3.15 1.11
C THR A 75 -13.23 -3.55 0.40
N SER A 76 -12.32 -4.19 1.10
CA SER A 76 -10.97 -4.53 0.61
C SER A 76 -10.89 -5.85 -0.16
N ASP A 77 -11.77 -6.81 0.12
CA ASP A 77 -11.65 -8.16 -0.40
C ASP A 77 -13.02 -8.82 -0.66
N ALA A 78 -13.08 -9.71 -1.65
CA ALA A 78 -14.29 -10.43 -2.01
C ALA A 78 -14.91 -11.21 -0.84
N SER A 79 -14.07 -11.73 0.05
CA SER A 79 -14.53 -12.45 1.24
C SER A 79 -15.29 -11.58 2.24
N ALA A 80 -15.15 -10.26 2.16
CA ALA A 80 -15.88 -9.32 3.01
C ALA A 80 -17.29 -8.99 2.48
N CYS A 81 -17.65 -9.50 1.30
CA CYS A 81 -19.00 -9.41 0.73
C CYS A 81 -19.89 -10.57 1.18
N GLN A 82 -21.21 -10.35 1.17
CA GLN A 82 -22.19 -11.42 1.38
C GLN A 82 -22.10 -12.48 0.27
N ASP A 83 -21.94 -12.03 -0.99
CA ASP A 83 -21.65 -12.86 -2.15
C ASP A 83 -20.29 -12.45 -2.76
N PRO A 84 -19.22 -13.24 -2.50
CA PRO A 84 -17.88 -12.95 -3.03
C PRO A 84 -17.81 -12.91 -4.57
N SER A 85 -18.71 -13.59 -5.28
CA SER A 85 -18.70 -13.65 -6.75
C SER A 85 -19.07 -12.32 -7.41
N GLN A 86 -19.69 -11.42 -6.65
CA GLN A 86 -20.14 -10.11 -7.11
C GLN A 86 -19.19 -8.96 -6.70
N PHE A 87 -18.03 -9.30 -6.15
CA PHE A 87 -17.04 -8.31 -5.77
C PHE A 87 -16.36 -7.70 -6.99
N VAL A 88 -16.30 -6.37 -7.01
CA VAL A 88 -15.51 -5.61 -7.97
C VAL A 88 -14.25 -5.16 -7.26
N ALA A 89 -13.07 -5.59 -7.74
CA ALA A 89 -11.80 -5.40 -7.06
C ALA A 89 -11.39 -3.93 -6.87
N VAL A 90 -11.78 -3.05 -7.81
CA VAL A 90 -11.48 -1.62 -7.75
C VAL A 90 -12.70 -0.84 -8.27
N ASP A 91 -13.23 0.07 -7.46
CA ASP A 91 -14.31 1.01 -7.83
C ASP A 91 -13.86 2.45 -7.54
N ASP A 92 -13.95 3.34 -8.53
CA ASP A 92 -13.50 4.74 -8.42
C ASP A 92 -14.23 5.55 -7.33
N ARG A 93 -15.38 5.06 -6.87
CA ARG A 93 -16.21 5.67 -5.82
C ARG A 93 -15.89 5.12 -4.43
N CYS A 94 -15.02 4.11 -4.33
CA CYS A 94 -14.59 3.53 -3.07
C CYS A 94 -13.18 3.98 -2.72
N THR A 95 -13.01 4.46 -1.49
CA THR A 95 -11.70 4.74 -0.89
C THR A 95 -11.56 3.98 0.42
N ILE A 96 -10.39 4.02 1.04
CA ILE A 96 -10.18 3.38 2.34
C ILE A 96 -11.11 3.98 3.42
N LEU A 97 -11.41 5.29 3.34
CA LEU A 97 -12.25 5.97 4.33
C LEU A 97 -13.75 5.94 4.01
N ALA A 98 -14.12 6.01 2.73
CA ALA A 98 -15.49 6.36 2.36
C ALA A 98 -16.03 5.66 1.11
N ASP A 99 -17.35 5.47 1.16
CA ASP A 99 -18.20 5.05 0.05
C ASP A 99 -18.93 6.26 -0.57
N GLY A 100 -18.44 6.70 -1.73
CA GLY A 100 -19.01 7.80 -2.49
C GLY A 100 -20.43 7.56 -3.01
N THR A 101 -20.92 6.31 -3.06
CA THR A 101 -22.30 6.00 -3.48
C THR A 101 -23.31 6.10 -2.34
N ARG A 102 -22.84 6.02 -1.10
CA ARG A 102 -23.69 6.01 0.10
C ARG A 102 -23.54 7.30 0.90
N ASN A 103 -23.51 8.44 0.21
CA ASN A 103 -23.34 9.76 0.83
C ASN A 103 -22.08 9.88 1.70
N GLY A 104 -21.00 9.17 1.35
CA GLY A 104 -19.77 9.17 2.14
C GLY A 104 -19.84 8.32 3.40
N ALA A 105 -20.69 7.27 3.43
CA ALA A 105 -20.66 6.28 4.50
C ALA A 105 -19.27 5.66 4.64
N ALA A 106 -18.89 5.24 5.85
CA ALA A 106 -17.59 4.63 6.08
C ALA A 106 -17.44 3.32 5.27
N THR A 107 -16.24 3.12 4.73
CA THR A 107 -15.82 1.81 4.22
C THR A 107 -15.71 0.83 5.38
N LEU A 108 -16.24 -0.39 5.20
CA LEU A 108 -16.27 -1.42 6.22
C LEU A 108 -15.42 -2.64 5.82
N PHE A 109 -14.87 -3.29 6.83
CA PHE A 109 -13.99 -4.45 6.70
C PHE A 109 -14.55 -5.64 7.48
N GLY A 110 -14.12 -6.85 7.13
CA GLY A 110 -14.54 -8.04 7.87
C GLY A 110 -13.75 -8.23 9.16
N LYS A 111 -14.24 -9.14 9.99
CA LYS A 111 -13.60 -9.50 11.27
C LYS A 111 -13.55 -11.00 11.51
N CYS A 112 -12.64 -11.39 12.38
CA CYS A 112 -12.60 -12.73 12.94
C CYS A 112 -13.60 -12.89 14.08
N GLU A 113 -14.31 -14.01 14.10
CA GLU A 113 -15.27 -14.32 15.17
C GLU A 113 -14.57 -14.61 16.50
N ALA A 114 -13.40 -15.27 16.48
CA ALA A 114 -12.74 -15.73 17.69
C ALA A 114 -12.23 -14.60 18.60
N ASP A 115 -11.76 -13.49 18.02
CA ASP A 115 -11.11 -12.39 18.75
C ASP A 115 -11.75 -11.00 18.45
N ALA A 116 -12.76 -10.96 17.59
CA ALA A 116 -13.40 -9.73 17.10
C ALA A 116 -12.44 -8.74 16.41
N SER A 117 -11.23 -9.18 16.01
CA SER A 117 -10.27 -8.32 15.31
C SER A 117 -10.68 -8.11 13.86
N CYS A 118 -10.54 -6.86 13.39
CA CYS A 118 -10.77 -6.49 12.00
C CYS A 118 -9.51 -6.72 11.17
N TYR A 119 -9.66 -7.27 9.96
CA TYR A 119 -8.53 -7.56 9.07
C TYR A 119 -8.80 -7.10 7.64
N TRP A 120 -7.70 -6.93 6.89
CA TRP A 120 -7.76 -6.55 5.48
C TRP A 120 -8.46 -7.62 4.63
N SER A 121 -8.28 -8.88 4.96
CA SER A 121 -8.87 -9.99 4.20
C SER A 121 -9.14 -11.20 5.09
N ARG A 122 -9.94 -12.16 4.61
CA ARG A 122 -10.17 -13.42 5.32
C ARG A 122 -8.91 -14.24 5.53
N VAL A 123 -7.88 -14.11 4.69
CA VAL A 123 -6.67 -14.95 4.83
C VAL A 123 -5.88 -14.63 6.10
N ASP A 124 -6.06 -13.43 6.65
CA ASP A 124 -5.47 -13.02 7.93
C ASP A 124 -6.28 -13.53 9.13
N CYS A 125 -7.36 -14.29 8.89
CA CYS A 125 -8.24 -14.82 9.91
C CYS A 125 -8.08 -16.32 10.07
N ALA A 126 -7.51 -16.77 11.19
CA ALA A 126 -7.39 -18.20 11.51
C ALA A 126 -8.72 -18.86 11.94
N SER A 127 -9.77 -18.06 12.19
CA SER A 127 -11.07 -18.50 12.68
C SER A 127 -12.20 -18.26 11.68
N SER A 128 -13.45 -18.47 12.09
CA SER A 128 -14.61 -18.06 11.31
C SER A 128 -14.54 -16.57 10.96
N TRP A 129 -14.93 -16.25 9.73
CA TRP A 129 -14.90 -14.90 9.18
C TRP A 129 -16.30 -14.31 9.14
N ILE A 130 -16.44 -13.08 9.62
CA ILE A 130 -17.67 -12.30 9.55
C ILE A 130 -17.48 -11.21 8.48
N PRO A 131 -18.22 -11.26 7.36
CA PRO A 131 -18.16 -10.24 6.30
C PRO A 131 -18.47 -8.83 6.82
N ALA A 132 -17.98 -7.81 6.11
CA ALA A 132 -18.16 -6.40 6.46
C ALA A 132 -19.63 -5.96 6.47
N TYR A 133 -20.43 -6.53 5.56
CA TYR A 133 -21.84 -6.17 5.38
C TYR A 133 -22.82 -7.26 5.85
N ALA A 134 -22.33 -8.23 6.63
CA ALA A 134 -23.21 -9.14 7.37
C ALA A 134 -24.07 -8.34 8.38
N GLU A 135 -25.28 -8.83 8.67
CA GLU A 135 -26.27 -8.12 9.48
C GLU A 135 -25.67 -7.45 10.74
N ASN A 136 -25.75 -6.11 10.79
CA ASN A 136 -25.28 -5.25 11.89
C ASN A 136 -23.76 -5.16 12.14
N ASN A 137 -22.90 -5.62 11.24
CA ASN A 137 -21.45 -5.49 11.40
C ASN A 137 -20.91 -4.13 10.93
N MET A 138 -21.17 -3.05 11.68
CA MET A 138 -20.65 -1.70 11.37
C MET A 138 -19.40 -1.33 12.19
N GLU A 139 -18.75 -2.30 12.82
CA GLU A 139 -17.71 -2.04 13.80
C GLU A 139 -16.33 -1.81 13.17
N CYS A 140 -16.04 -2.53 12.09
CA CYS A 140 -14.71 -2.54 11.50
C CYS A 140 -14.49 -1.43 10.48
N THR A 141 -14.10 -0.28 11.00
CA THR A 141 -13.57 0.86 10.23
C THR A 141 -12.06 0.74 10.04
N CYS A 142 -11.49 1.50 9.10
CA CYS A 142 -10.09 1.33 8.69
C CYS A 142 -9.05 1.52 9.81
N ASP A 143 -9.35 2.28 10.86
CA ASP A 143 -8.46 2.47 12.02
C ASP A 143 -8.39 1.25 12.95
N GLN A 144 -9.33 0.31 12.82
CA GLN A 144 -9.35 -0.95 13.55
C GLN A 144 -8.74 -2.12 12.77
N VAL A 145 -8.58 -1.96 11.45
CA VAL A 145 -8.08 -3.00 10.56
C VAL A 145 -6.60 -3.24 10.83
N ARG A 146 -6.29 -4.46 11.28
CA ARG A 146 -4.93 -4.95 11.44
C ARG A 146 -4.43 -5.50 10.11
N VAL A 147 -3.14 -5.28 9.88
CA VAL A 147 -2.44 -5.69 8.65
C VAL A 147 -1.06 -6.21 9.00
N GLY A 148 -0.44 -6.90 8.05
CA GLY A 148 0.90 -7.41 8.21
C GLY A 148 1.98 -6.33 8.09
N ALA A 149 3.22 -6.80 8.06
CA ALA A 149 4.39 -5.96 7.85
C ALA A 149 5.40 -6.66 6.95
N CYS A 150 6.18 -5.85 6.27
CA CYS A 150 7.39 -6.27 5.60
C CYS A 150 8.59 -5.92 6.49
N PHE A 151 9.50 -6.86 6.67
CA PHE A 151 10.73 -6.67 7.43
C PHE A 151 11.93 -6.68 6.49
N ASP A 152 12.71 -5.59 6.50
CA ASP A 152 13.95 -5.50 5.73
C ASP A 152 15.02 -4.71 6.48
N ASN A 153 16.25 -5.21 6.47
CA ASN A 153 17.42 -4.56 7.06
C ASN A 153 17.21 -4.07 8.51
N GLY A 154 16.42 -4.79 9.32
CA GLY A 154 16.13 -4.43 10.71
C GLY A 154 14.97 -3.45 10.90
N PHE A 155 14.25 -3.08 9.84
CA PHE A 155 13.14 -2.15 9.88
C PHE A 155 11.84 -2.80 9.40
N TYR A 156 10.74 -2.42 10.05
CA TYR A 156 9.39 -2.83 9.66
C TYR A 156 8.68 -1.70 8.92
N TYR A 157 7.91 -2.05 7.90
CA TYR A 157 6.90 -1.17 7.30
C TYR A 157 5.61 -1.95 7.06
N CYS A 158 4.46 -1.32 7.28
CA CYS A 158 3.17 -2.00 7.16
C CYS A 158 2.78 -2.20 5.70
N ALA A 159 2.24 -3.37 5.38
CA ALA A 159 1.67 -3.65 4.08
C ALA A 159 0.46 -4.60 4.24
N VAL A 160 -0.38 -4.67 3.22
CA VAL A 160 -1.63 -5.45 3.28
C VAL A 160 -1.51 -6.87 2.71
N ALA A 161 -0.40 -7.17 2.03
CA ALA A 161 -0.12 -8.45 1.42
C ALA A 161 1.39 -8.63 1.19
N ALA A 162 1.83 -9.88 1.00
CA ALA A 162 3.24 -10.20 0.75
C ALA A 162 3.77 -9.55 -0.52
N GLU A 163 2.95 -9.48 -1.57
CA GLU A 163 3.32 -8.91 -2.87
C GLU A 163 3.44 -7.39 -2.86
N ALA A 164 2.99 -6.74 -1.77
CA ALA A 164 3.20 -5.31 -1.56
C ALA A 164 4.59 -5.00 -0.95
N CYS A 165 5.31 -6.02 -0.49
CA CYS A 165 6.69 -5.90 -0.04
C CYS A 165 7.65 -5.73 -1.22
N ASP A 166 8.80 -5.12 -0.93
CA ASP A 166 9.96 -5.18 -1.83
C ASP A 166 10.50 -6.62 -1.92
N GLU A 167 11.14 -6.97 -3.04
CA GLU A 167 11.66 -8.32 -3.34
C GLU A 167 12.61 -8.89 -2.26
N GLU A 168 13.27 -8.02 -1.51
CA GLU A 168 14.27 -8.38 -0.48
C GLU A 168 13.66 -8.44 0.93
N ALA A 169 12.41 -7.98 1.10
CA ALA A 169 11.76 -7.90 2.39
C ALA A 169 10.98 -9.19 2.73
N GLU A 170 11.05 -9.60 3.99
CA GLU A 170 10.29 -10.73 4.51
C GLU A 170 8.87 -10.28 4.88
N TRP A 171 7.85 -10.97 4.36
CA TRP A 171 6.46 -10.74 4.75
C TRP A 171 6.13 -11.45 6.07
N ILE A 172 5.48 -10.71 6.98
CA ILE A 172 4.96 -11.21 8.24
C ILE A 172 3.48 -10.85 8.29
N ASP A 173 2.60 -11.86 8.37
CA ASP A 173 1.17 -11.66 8.41
C ASP A 173 0.70 -10.97 9.72
N ALA A 174 -0.51 -10.42 9.69
CA ALA A 174 -1.06 -9.62 10.78
C ALA A 174 -1.16 -10.40 12.11
N VAL A 175 -1.40 -11.71 12.08
CA VAL A 175 -1.55 -12.55 13.28
C VAL A 175 -0.17 -12.82 13.86
N THR A 176 0.78 -13.29 13.05
CA THR A 176 2.15 -13.56 13.47
C THR A 176 2.81 -12.32 14.05
N LEU A 177 2.64 -11.15 13.41
CA LEU A 177 3.22 -9.89 13.86
C LEU A 177 2.81 -9.52 15.28
N GLN A 178 1.56 -9.81 15.69
CA GLN A 178 1.04 -9.49 17.03
C GLN A 178 1.66 -10.35 18.14
N THR A 179 2.21 -11.51 17.80
CA THR A 179 2.82 -12.42 18.78
C THR A 179 4.29 -12.09 19.07
N GLN A 180 4.91 -11.23 18.26
CA GLN A 180 6.31 -10.84 18.41
C GLN A 180 6.44 -9.68 19.40
N ALA A 181 7.19 -9.89 20.48
CA ALA A 181 7.28 -8.94 21.59
C ALA A 181 7.85 -7.56 21.19
N ASP A 182 8.76 -7.52 20.21
CA ASP A 182 9.47 -6.31 19.78
C ASP A 182 8.96 -5.75 18.45
N ALA A 183 7.92 -6.36 17.86
CA ALA A 183 7.36 -5.93 16.59
C ALA A 183 6.38 -4.76 16.76
N PRO A 184 6.28 -3.85 15.78
CA PRO A 184 5.24 -2.83 15.78
C PRO A 184 3.87 -3.45 15.51
N SER A 185 2.82 -2.77 15.96
CA SER A 185 1.45 -3.08 15.55
C SER A 185 1.10 -2.29 14.29
N CYS A 186 0.81 -3.00 13.21
CA CYS A 186 0.43 -2.42 11.93
C CYS A 186 -1.10 -2.32 11.77
N PHE A 187 -1.56 -1.15 11.34
CA PHE A 187 -2.97 -0.85 11.07
C PHE A 187 -3.13 -0.26 9.66
N LEU A 188 -4.32 -0.37 9.08
CA LEU A 188 -4.61 0.22 7.77
C LEU A 188 -4.60 1.76 7.83
N CYS A 189 -5.32 2.34 8.79
CA CYS A 189 -5.35 3.79 9.04
C CYS A 189 -4.76 4.15 10.41
N ARG A 190 -4.38 5.43 10.57
CA ARG A 190 -4.02 6.02 11.87
C ARG A 190 -4.94 7.21 12.18
N GLY A 191 -5.47 7.32 13.39
CA GLY A 191 -6.03 8.60 13.83
C GLY A 191 -4.94 9.66 14.05
N GLU A 192 -5.28 10.94 13.96
CA GLU A 192 -4.31 12.07 14.03
C GLU A 192 -3.42 12.03 15.27
N ASP A 193 -3.93 11.54 16.41
CA ASP A 193 -3.20 11.48 17.68
C ASP A 193 -2.84 10.05 18.11
N GLY A 194 -2.98 9.07 17.21
CA GLY A 194 -2.97 7.65 17.57
C GLY A 194 -4.24 7.18 18.29
N THR A 195 -5.24 8.05 18.44
CA THR A 195 -6.59 7.71 18.90
C THR A 195 -7.39 7.05 17.77
N PRO A 196 -8.15 5.98 18.02
CA PRO A 196 -9.11 5.43 17.06
C PRO A 196 -10.07 6.54 16.59
N PHE A 197 -10.53 6.48 15.34
CA PHE A 197 -11.66 7.29 14.91
C PHE A 197 -12.91 6.71 15.57
N GLY A 198 -13.15 7.09 16.82
CA GLY A 198 -14.36 6.74 17.53
C GLY A 198 -15.56 7.22 16.72
N ASN A 199 -16.36 6.26 16.24
CA ASN A 199 -17.69 6.40 15.66
C ASN A 199 -18.24 7.83 15.70
N VAL A 200 -18.22 8.50 14.54
CA VAL A 200 -18.88 9.81 14.35
C VAL A 200 -20.41 9.74 14.55
N ASN A 201 -20.95 8.54 14.82
CA ASN A 201 -22.35 8.31 15.16
C ASN A 201 -22.69 8.41 16.65
N ALA A 202 -21.73 8.64 17.55
CA ALA A 202 -22.06 9.10 18.89
C ALA A 202 -22.26 10.63 18.83
N SER A 203 -23.52 11.04 18.72
CA SER A 203 -23.95 12.43 18.86
C SER A 203 -23.27 13.05 20.08
N SER A 204 -22.22 13.83 19.85
CA SER A 204 -21.68 14.72 20.86
C SER A 204 -22.81 15.69 21.22
N PRO A 205 -23.29 15.73 22.49
CA PRO A 205 -24.34 16.66 22.85
C PRO A 205 -23.84 18.07 22.52
N ALA A 206 -24.65 18.80 21.76
CA ALA A 206 -24.37 20.17 21.38
C ALA A 206 -23.86 20.95 22.60
N PRO A 207 -22.79 21.76 22.47
CA PRO A 207 -22.32 22.57 23.59
C PRO A 207 -23.48 23.45 24.05
N THR A 208 -23.97 23.19 25.26
CA THR A 208 -24.91 24.06 25.94
C THR A 208 -24.28 25.45 25.99
N LEU A 209 -24.78 26.35 25.14
CA LEU A 209 -24.41 27.74 25.11
C LEU A 209 -24.60 28.31 26.52
N ALA A 210 -23.49 28.57 27.22
CA ALA A 210 -23.52 29.40 28.41
C ALA A 210 -24.02 30.81 28.00
N PRO A 211 -24.76 31.51 28.89
CA PRO A 211 -25.30 32.83 28.58
C PRO A 211 -24.17 33.79 28.23
N ILE A 212 -24.31 34.45 27.07
CA ILE A 212 -23.40 35.48 26.58
C ILE A 212 -23.43 36.64 27.59
N ALA A 213 -22.35 36.78 28.38
CA ALA A 213 -22.05 38.00 29.10
C ALA A 213 -21.55 39.04 28.08
N VAL A 214 -22.37 40.06 27.83
CA VAL A 214 -22.04 41.22 27.01
C VAL A 214 -20.91 41.99 27.70
N SER A 215 -19.69 41.86 27.17
CA SER A 215 -18.55 42.69 27.56
C SER A 215 -18.17 43.64 26.43
N GLN A 216 -17.96 44.89 26.84
CA GLN A 216 -17.79 46.12 26.08
C GLN A 216 -16.68 46.13 25.01
N PRO A 217 -16.77 47.05 24.02
CA PRO A 217 -15.74 47.24 23.00
C PRO A 217 -14.48 47.91 23.57
N SER A 218 -13.31 47.34 23.25
CA SER A 218 -11.98 47.94 23.45
C SER A 218 -11.34 48.30 22.10
N PRO A 219 -10.39 49.27 22.09
CA PRO A 219 -10.08 50.08 20.91
C PRO A 219 -9.16 49.40 19.88
N ILE A 220 -9.32 49.84 18.63
CA ILE A 220 -8.53 49.50 17.46
C ILE A 220 -7.06 49.87 17.70
N VAL A 221 -6.18 48.88 17.73
CA VAL A 221 -4.73 49.06 17.71
C VAL A 221 -4.22 48.77 16.31
N THR A 222 -3.78 49.83 15.64
CA THR A 222 -3.15 49.82 14.32
C THR A 222 -1.73 49.26 14.41
N THR A 223 -1.47 48.13 13.78
CA THR A 223 -0.11 47.55 13.67
C THR A 223 0.67 48.15 12.49
N PRO A 224 1.95 48.50 12.66
CA PRO A 224 2.76 49.13 11.63
C PRO A 224 3.34 48.14 10.60
N ARG A 225 3.44 48.66 9.37
CA ARG A 225 4.09 48.11 8.17
C ARG A 225 5.60 47.95 8.40
N ILE A 226 6.11 46.72 8.26
CA ILE A 226 7.54 46.42 8.31
C ILE A 226 8.11 46.52 6.88
N GLU A 227 9.02 47.47 6.68
CA GLU A 227 9.87 47.58 5.48
C GLU A 227 11.05 46.60 5.61
N ALA A 228 11.24 45.77 4.59
CA ALA A 228 12.39 44.88 4.48
C ALA A 228 13.64 45.67 4.09
N LYS A 229 14.67 45.61 4.95
CA LYS A 229 15.99 46.18 4.70
C LYS A 229 16.90 45.09 4.13
N GLU A 230 17.09 45.14 2.81
CA GLU A 230 18.07 44.34 2.07
C GLU A 230 19.49 44.80 2.45
N LYS A 231 20.31 43.88 2.96
CA LYS A 231 21.72 44.13 3.26
C LYS A 231 22.55 43.00 2.65
N GLY A 232 23.15 43.31 1.50
CA GLY A 232 24.06 42.43 0.79
C GLY A 232 25.35 42.16 1.57
N SER A 233 25.85 40.94 1.43
CA SER A 233 27.19 40.51 1.85
C SER A 233 27.68 39.42 0.89
N ASN A 234 28.53 39.83 -0.05
CA ASN A 234 29.15 39.00 -1.09
C ASN A 234 30.41 38.28 -0.56
N GLU A 235 30.26 37.23 0.26
CA GLU A 235 31.40 36.37 0.65
C GLU A 235 31.05 34.87 0.78
N GLN A 236 30.08 34.36 0.00
CA GLN A 236 29.75 32.92 -0.02
C GLN A 236 29.83 32.24 -1.40
N ALA A 237 30.28 32.96 -2.44
CA ALA A 237 30.30 32.45 -3.81
C ALA A 237 31.51 31.52 -4.14
N LEU A 238 32.51 31.39 -3.25
CA LEU A 238 33.74 30.64 -3.55
C LEU A 238 33.75 29.19 -3.04
N ILE A 239 32.92 28.84 -2.05
CA ILE A 239 32.95 27.50 -1.42
C ILE A 239 32.00 26.50 -2.13
N LEU A 240 30.95 27.00 -2.80
CA LEU A 240 30.00 26.16 -3.55
C LEU A 240 30.52 25.67 -4.92
N GLY A 241 31.62 26.22 -5.43
CA GLY A 241 32.21 25.78 -6.70
C GLY A 241 33.02 24.48 -6.60
N ALA A 242 33.60 24.18 -5.43
CA ALA A 242 34.53 23.06 -5.27
C ALA A 242 33.82 21.69 -5.09
N THR A 243 32.60 21.66 -4.55
CA THR A 243 31.86 20.40 -4.33
C THR A 243 31.24 19.85 -5.61
N LEU A 244 30.76 20.73 -6.50
CA LEU A 244 30.16 20.34 -7.78
C LEU A 244 31.19 19.79 -8.77
N GLY A 245 32.42 20.33 -8.78
CA GLY A 245 33.49 19.84 -9.64
C GLY A 245 33.93 18.41 -9.31
N ASN A 246 34.00 18.07 -8.01
CA ASN A 246 34.44 16.74 -7.57
C ASN A 246 33.39 15.66 -7.88
N LEU A 247 32.09 16.00 -7.78
CA LEU A 247 31.00 15.09 -8.16
C LEU A 247 31.05 14.75 -9.65
N PHE A 248 31.33 15.72 -10.51
CA PHE A 248 31.39 15.50 -11.96
C PHE A 248 32.55 14.58 -12.37
N VAL A 249 33.71 14.70 -11.72
CA VAL A 249 34.86 13.81 -11.97
C VAL A 249 34.55 12.37 -11.55
N LEU A 250 33.87 12.17 -10.41
CA LEU A 250 33.47 10.83 -9.95
C LEU A 250 32.45 10.17 -10.89
N ILE A 251 31.51 10.93 -11.45
CA ILE A 251 30.54 10.43 -12.45
C ILE A 251 31.27 10.02 -13.74
N LEU A 252 32.23 10.81 -14.21
CA LEU A 252 33.02 10.46 -15.40
C LEU A 252 33.89 9.21 -15.18
N LEU A 253 34.53 9.08 -14.02
CA LEU A 253 35.36 7.91 -13.69
C LEU A 253 34.53 6.64 -13.54
N SER A 254 33.37 6.70 -12.89
CA SER A 254 32.46 5.57 -12.75
C SER A 254 31.85 5.16 -14.10
N GLY A 255 31.46 6.13 -14.94
CA GLY A 255 31.00 5.88 -16.30
C GLY A 255 32.07 5.21 -17.17
N ALA A 256 33.32 5.69 -17.12
CA ALA A 256 34.43 5.09 -17.85
C ALA A 256 34.73 3.65 -17.37
N ALA A 257 34.69 3.40 -16.06
CA ALA A 257 34.90 2.06 -15.50
C ALA A 257 33.80 1.07 -15.95
N LEU A 258 32.54 1.50 -15.97
CA LEU A 258 31.42 0.69 -16.46
C LEU A 258 31.52 0.43 -17.98
N TYR A 259 31.92 1.43 -18.74
CA TYR A 259 32.13 1.29 -20.19
C TYR A 259 33.23 0.27 -20.51
N LEU A 260 34.37 0.34 -19.80
CA LEU A 260 35.46 -0.62 -19.96
C LEU A 260 35.06 -2.04 -19.52
N ARG A 261 34.25 -2.18 -18.47
CA ARG A 261 33.71 -3.49 -18.05
C ARG A 261 32.78 -4.10 -19.10
N ARG A 262 31.91 -3.30 -19.73
CA ARG A 262 31.04 -3.78 -20.82
C ARG A 262 31.84 -4.25 -22.04
N GLY A 263 32.91 -3.55 -22.41
CA GLY A 263 33.79 -3.97 -23.50
C GLY A 263 34.51 -5.30 -23.26
N SER A 264 34.83 -5.62 -21.99
CA SER A 264 35.46 -6.90 -21.62
C SER A 264 34.49 -8.08 -21.79
N GLN A 265 33.23 -7.94 -21.40
CA GLN A 265 32.26 -9.04 -21.50
C GLN A 265 31.89 -9.41 -22.94
N GLN A 266 31.96 -8.48 -23.90
CA GLN A 266 31.74 -8.84 -25.30
C GLN A 266 32.86 -9.73 -25.87
N LYS A 267 34.09 -9.63 -25.33
CA LYS A 267 35.20 -10.48 -25.81
C LYS A 267 35.11 -11.92 -25.29
N SER A 268 34.50 -12.18 -24.14
CA SER A 268 34.33 -13.54 -23.62
C SER A 268 33.24 -14.34 -24.36
N ILE A 269 32.22 -13.68 -24.91
CA ILE A 269 31.14 -14.35 -25.65
C ILE A 269 31.62 -14.84 -27.03
N ILE A 270 32.57 -14.14 -27.66
CA ILE A 270 33.10 -14.54 -28.98
C ILE A 270 34.14 -15.67 -28.83
N ALA A 271 34.88 -15.74 -27.72
CA ALA A 271 35.83 -16.83 -27.46
C ALA A 271 35.14 -18.15 -27.05
N GLY A 272 33.95 -18.11 -26.45
CA GLY A 272 33.21 -19.30 -26.03
C GLY A 272 32.44 -20.03 -27.15
N LYS A 273 32.24 -19.40 -28.31
CA LYS A 273 31.44 -19.98 -29.40
C LYS A 273 32.24 -20.90 -30.34
N ALA A 274 33.57 -20.98 -30.20
CA ALA A 274 34.42 -21.81 -31.04
C ALA A 274 34.72 -23.21 -30.46
N ALA A 275 34.11 -23.57 -29.32
CA ALA A 275 34.44 -24.82 -28.59
C ALA A 275 33.25 -25.78 -28.38
N SER A 276 32.13 -25.62 -29.11
CA SER A 276 30.90 -26.38 -28.86
C SER A 276 30.28 -27.04 -30.10
N ASP A 277 31.10 -27.43 -31.08
CA ASP A 277 30.65 -28.11 -32.31
C ASP A 277 31.00 -29.62 -32.37
N ASP A 278 31.44 -30.25 -31.28
CA ASP A 278 31.76 -31.68 -31.26
C ASP A 278 31.14 -32.40 -30.04
N LEU A 279 29.82 -32.66 -30.07
CA LEU A 279 29.21 -33.70 -29.23
C LEU A 279 28.09 -34.42 -29.99
N PRO A 280 28.04 -35.77 -29.96
CA PRO A 280 27.08 -36.57 -30.70
C PRO A 280 25.68 -36.51 -30.07
N SER A 281 24.69 -36.41 -30.95
CA SER A 281 23.25 -36.44 -30.69
C SER A 281 22.82 -37.75 -30.00
N GLU A 282 22.56 -37.72 -28.69
CA GLU A 282 21.72 -38.71 -28.03
C GLU A 282 20.24 -38.32 -28.17
N SER A 283 19.48 -39.20 -28.82
CA SER A 283 18.03 -39.10 -29.00
C SER A 283 17.31 -39.31 -27.67
N VAL A 284 16.67 -38.27 -27.14
CA VAL A 284 15.79 -38.37 -25.98
C VAL A 284 14.44 -38.95 -26.44
N THR A 285 14.14 -40.16 -25.97
CA THR A 285 12.85 -40.83 -26.14
C THR A 285 11.80 -40.09 -25.31
N VAL A 286 10.89 -39.38 -25.98
CA VAL A 286 9.72 -38.74 -25.38
C VAL A 286 8.71 -39.82 -25.02
N THR A 287 8.51 -40.09 -23.73
CA THR A 287 7.41 -40.92 -23.24
C THR A 287 6.15 -40.06 -23.19
N GLN A 288 5.24 -40.24 -24.16
CA GLN A 288 3.90 -39.68 -24.10
C GLN A 288 3.12 -40.35 -22.97
N ILE A 289 2.79 -39.58 -21.93
CA ILE A 289 1.82 -40.00 -20.91
C ILE A 289 0.43 -39.69 -21.46
N HIS A 290 -0.31 -40.75 -21.82
CA HIS A 290 -1.72 -40.67 -22.18
C HIS A 290 -2.53 -40.60 -20.89
N VAL A 291 -3.24 -39.48 -20.67
CA VAL A 291 -4.13 -39.31 -19.53
C VAL A 291 -5.55 -39.55 -20.05
N ASP A 292 -6.10 -40.72 -19.75
CA ASP A 292 -7.51 -41.04 -19.97
C ASP A 292 -8.36 -40.24 -18.97
N TYR A 293 -9.21 -39.36 -19.48
CA TYR A 293 -10.26 -38.72 -18.70
C TYR A 293 -11.43 -39.71 -18.58
N HIS A 294 -11.67 -40.18 -17.35
CA HIS A 294 -12.88 -40.94 -17.00
C HIS A 294 -14.00 -39.93 -16.75
N GLU A 295 -15.00 -39.90 -17.64
CA GLU A 295 -16.24 -39.17 -17.41
C GLU A 295 -17.08 -39.98 -16.42
N ASP A 296 -17.27 -39.46 -15.21
CA ASP A 296 -18.24 -40.01 -14.26
C ASP A 296 -19.61 -39.35 -14.53
N GLU A 297 -20.56 -40.18 -14.97
CA GLU A 297 -21.98 -39.84 -15.12
C GLU A 297 -22.58 -39.36 -13.78
N TYR A 298 -23.05 -38.12 -13.77
CA TYR A 298 -23.87 -37.60 -12.67
C TYR A 298 -25.33 -38.01 -12.90
N VAL A 299 -25.77 -39.08 -12.23
CA VAL A 299 -27.17 -39.50 -12.15
C VAL A 299 -27.94 -38.46 -11.32
N SER A 300 -28.95 -37.85 -11.93
CA SER A 300 -29.90 -36.95 -11.28
C SER A 300 -31.20 -37.71 -10.99
N ASP A 301 -31.30 -38.28 -9.79
CA ASP A 301 -32.58 -38.70 -9.21
C ASP A 301 -33.10 -37.57 -8.31
N MET A 302 -34.11 -36.84 -8.79
CA MET A 302 -35.00 -36.06 -7.94
C MET A 302 -36.44 -36.45 -8.27
N ASP A 303 -36.93 -37.47 -7.57
CA ASP A 303 -38.34 -37.66 -7.25
C ASP A 303 -38.54 -37.27 -5.78
N VAL A 304 -39.27 -36.17 -5.51
CA VAL A 304 -40.06 -36.03 -4.28
C VAL A 304 -41.34 -35.22 -4.56
N ALA A 305 -42.43 -35.78 -4.05
CA ALA A 305 -43.84 -35.39 -4.02
C ALA A 305 -44.17 -33.95 -3.63
#